data_AF-A0A848NSL5-F1
#
_entry.id   AF-A0A848NSL5-F1
#
_cell.length_a   1.000
_cell.length_b   1.000
_cell.length_c   1.000
_cell.angle_alpha   90.00
_cell.angle_beta   90.00
_cell.angle_gamma   90.00
#
_symmetry.space_group_name_H-M   'P 1'
#
loop_
_entity.id
_entity.type
_entity.pdbx_description
1 polymer ?
#
loop_
_entity_poly.entity_id
_entity_poly.type
_entity_poly.pdbx_seq_one_letter_code
_entity_poly.pdbx_strand_id
1 'polypeptide(L)'
;MGLRGVREGIIGGRKGCGLGECGACTVLIDGVAARSCVIPVKAAQGREVTTLEGLGSRERPGPTQRAFIECQAAQCGYCLNGMIMTVEALLRRDPAPSEQALRSELHQHQSRRGPHRGDARVYPTSRRPPDQQCHVERGAGRDTQTRP
;
A
#
# COMPACT_ATOMS: atom_id res chain seq x y z
N MET A 1 -5.27 -19.00 24.98
CA MET A 1 -4.81 -17.66 24.50
C MET A 1 -4.43 -17.82 23.04
N GLY A 2 -5.25 -17.56 22.03
CA GLY A 2 -6.05 -16.36 21.78
C GLY A 2 -5.50 -15.74 20.50
N LEU A 3 -5.90 -16.27 19.34
CA LEU A 3 -5.51 -15.82 18.00
C LEU A 3 -5.88 -14.34 17.84
N ARG A 4 -4.95 -13.41 18.07
CA ARG A 4 -5.15 -12.01 17.69
C ARG A 4 -5.01 -11.92 16.17
N GLY A 5 -6.14 -11.96 15.45
CA GLY A 5 -6.22 -11.57 14.04
C GLY A 5 -6.63 -12.65 13.04
N VAL A 6 -6.61 -13.95 13.40
CA VAL A 6 -7.04 -15.02 12.49
C VAL A 6 -8.46 -15.46 12.85
N ARG A 7 -9.47 -14.69 12.40
CA ARG A 7 -10.86 -15.16 12.38
C ARG A 7 -11.05 -16.02 11.12
N GLU A 8 -11.78 -17.13 11.20
CA GLU A 8 -12.25 -17.84 10.01
C GLU A 8 -12.91 -16.82 9.04
N GLY A 9 -12.29 -16.63 7.87
CA GLY A 9 -12.65 -15.56 6.93
C GLY A 9 -11.71 -14.36 6.98
N ILE A 10 -10.48 -14.51 6.47
CA ILE A 10 -9.55 -13.39 6.26
C ILE A 10 -10.09 -12.52 5.11
N ILE A 11 -10.82 -11.45 5.44
CA ILE A 11 -11.31 -10.43 4.50
C ILE A 11 -10.27 -9.33 4.21
N GLY A 12 -9.07 -9.40 4.80
CA GLY A 12 -8.11 -8.30 4.73
C GLY A 12 -7.11 -8.33 3.57
N GLY A 13 -7.04 -9.43 2.81
CA GLY A 13 -6.18 -9.55 1.61
C GLY A 13 -7.03 -9.62 0.35
N ARG A 14 -6.88 -8.67 -0.58
CA ARG A 14 -7.61 -8.74 -1.86
C ARG A 14 -7.07 -9.88 -2.72
N LYS A 15 -7.94 -10.80 -3.15
CA LYS A 15 -7.60 -11.82 -4.14
C LYS A 15 -7.31 -11.15 -5.48
N GLY A 16 -6.07 -11.14 -5.94
CA GLY A 16 -5.69 -10.76 -7.30
C GLY A 16 -5.61 -11.97 -8.22
N CYS A 17 -4.41 -12.29 -8.71
CA CYS A 17 -4.18 -13.46 -9.57
C CYS A 17 -4.31 -14.80 -8.84
N GLY A 18 -4.05 -14.87 -7.53
CA GLY A 18 -4.03 -16.13 -6.78
C GLY A 18 -2.75 -16.96 -6.93
N LEU A 19 -1.75 -16.46 -7.66
CA LEU A 19 -0.51 -17.16 -7.97
C LEU A 19 0.73 -16.53 -7.28
N GLY A 20 0.53 -15.55 -6.40
CA GLY A 20 1.62 -14.83 -5.72
C GLY A 20 2.29 -13.71 -6.52
N GLU A 21 1.92 -13.52 -7.79
CA GLU A 21 2.62 -12.59 -8.71
C GLU A 21 2.17 -11.12 -8.60
N CYS A 22 0.86 -10.87 -8.50
CA CYS A 22 0.33 -9.50 -8.64
C CYS A 22 0.48 -8.62 -7.39
N GLY A 23 0.78 -9.22 -6.24
CA GLY A 23 0.93 -8.53 -4.95
C GLY A 23 -0.32 -7.96 -4.27
N ALA A 24 -1.49 -7.99 -4.91
CA ALA A 24 -2.73 -7.43 -4.35
C ALA A 24 -3.18 -8.05 -3.01
N CYS A 25 -2.76 -9.29 -2.72
CA CYS A 25 -3.08 -10.05 -1.52
C CYS A 25 -2.06 -9.89 -0.38
N THR A 26 -1.16 -8.92 -0.46
CA THR A 26 -0.08 -8.77 0.53
C THR A 26 -0.66 -8.47 1.91
N VAL A 27 -0.15 -9.17 2.92
CA VAL A 27 -0.39 -8.94 4.34
C VAL A 27 0.97 -8.90 5.05
N LEU A 28 1.03 -8.50 6.33
CA LEU A 28 2.23 -8.74 7.13
C LEU A 28 2.07 -10.03 7.91
N ILE A 29 3.11 -10.85 7.94
CA ILE A 29 3.25 -11.94 8.91
C ILE A 29 4.51 -11.67 9.72
N ASP A 30 4.35 -11.47 11.02
CA ASP A 30 5.39 -11.03 11.96
C ASP A 30 6.13 -9.77 11.45
N GLY A 31 5.37 -8.82 10.90
CA GLY A 31 5.90 -7.56 10.36
C GLY A 31 6.51 -7.66 8.95
N VAL A 32 6.61 -8.84 8.35
CA VAL A 32 7.18 -9.04 7.01
C VAL A 32 6.08 -9.17 5.96
N ALA A 33 6.23 -8.47 4.83
CA ALA A 33 5.30 -8.57 3.71
C ALA A 33 5.26 -10.00 3.13
N ALA A 34 4.06 -10.56 3.02
CA ALA A 34 3.85 -11.93 2.59
C ALA A 34 2.63 -12.06 1.66
N ARG A 35 2.69 -12.95 0.67
CA ARG A 35 1.60 -13.19 -0.29
C ARG A 35 0.59 -14.16 0.29
N SER A 36 -0.49 -13.65 0.87
CA SER A 36 -1.49 -14.50 1.55
C SER A 36 -2.12 -15.58 0.65
N CYS A 37 -2.26 -15.31 -0.66
CA CYS A 37 -2.93 -16.24 -1.58
C CYS A 37 -2.20 -17.58 -1.80
N VAL A 38 -0.91 -17.67 -1.47
CA VAL A 38 -0.10 -18.89 -1.66
C VAL A 38 0.46 -19.43 -0.35
N ILE A 39 0.11 -18.83 0.79
CA ILE A 39 0.57 -19.27 2.11
C ILE A 39 -0.50 -20.19 2.71
N PRO A 40 -0.18 -21.46 2.98
CA PRO A 40 -1.11 -22.35 3.65
C PRO A 40 -1.45 -21.81 5.05
N VAL A 41 -2.72 -21.90 5.46
CA VAL A 41 -3.17 -21.44 6.79
C VAL A 41 -2.35 -22.07 7.91
N LYS A 42 -1.97 -23.35 7.77
CA LYS A 42 -1.11 -24.06 8.73
C LYS A 42 0.24 -23.37 8.95
N ALA A 43 0.81 -22.74 7.92
CA ALA A 43 2.08 -22.02 8.03
C ALA A 43 1.94 -20.63 8.69
N ALA A 44 0.72 -20.12 8.82
CA ALA A 44 0.42 -18.87 9.53
C ALA A 44 -0.06 -19.08 10.97
N GLN A 45 -0.28 -20.34 11.40
CA GLN A 45 -0.75 -20.64 12.75
C GLN A 45 0.27 -20.18 13.80
N GLY A 46 -0.20 -19.49 14.83
CA GLY A 46 0.64 -18.98 15.93
C GLY A 46 1.46 -17.73 15.58
N ARG A 47 1.37 -17.23 14.35
CA ARG A 47 2.08 -16.03 13.88
C ARG A 47 1.18 -14.80 13.93
N GLU A 48 1.76 -13.62 14.05
CA GLU A 48 1.01 -12.38 14.00
C GLU A 48 0.69 -12.03 12.54
N VAL A 49 -0.58 -11.97 12.18
CA VAL A 49 -1.02 -11.56 10.84
C VAL A 49 -1.65 -10.18 10.92
N THR A 50 -1.04 -9.19 10.27
CA THR A 50 -1.59 -7.84 10.13
C THR A 50 -2.12 -7.65 8.71
N THR A 51 -3.39 -7.26 8.58
CA THR A 51 -4.02 -6.87 7.32
C THR A 51 -4.14 -5.36 7.21
N LEU A 52 -4.70 -4.86 6.10
CA LEU A 52 -4.91 -3.43 5.89
C LEU A 52 -5.70 -2.78 7.05
N GLU A 53 -6.73 -3.47 7.53
CA GLU A 53 -7.58 -3.05 8.66
C GLU A 53 -6.79 -3.00 9.99
N GLY A 54 -5.71 -3.76 10.09
CA GLY A 54 -4.81 -3.75 11.24
C GLY A 54 -3.93 -2.49 11.33
N LEU A 55 -3.82 -1.70 10.24
CA LEU A 55 -3.02 -0.47 10.24
C LEU A 55 -3.79 0.75 10.74
N GLY A 56 -5.12 0.69 10.75
CA GLY A 56 -5.98 1.82 11.11
C GLY A 56 -7.41 1.63 10.61
N SER A 57 -8.30 2.53 11.05
CA SER A 57 -9.70 2.55 10.60
C SER A 57 -9.92 3.62 9.53
N ARG A 58 -11.12 3.63 8.94
CA ARG A 58 -11.52 4.66 7.98
C ARG A 58 -11.52 6.07 8.61
N GLU A 59 -11.94 6.17 9.87
CA GLU A 59 -12.01 7.41 10.65
C GLU A 59 -10.63 7.83 11.17
N ARG A 60 -9.74 6.85 11.39
CA ARG A 60 -8.40 7.07 11.92
C ARG A 60 -7.39 6.21 11.15
N PRO A 61 -7.05 6.60 9.91
CA PRO A 61 -6.11 5.85 9.11
C PRO A 61 -4.72 5.90 9.73
N GLY A 62 -3.99 4.79 9.63
CA GLY A 62 -2.57 4.72 9.99
C GLY A 62 -1.72 5.66 9.13
N PRO A 63 -0.47 5.95 9.53
CA PRO A 63 0.40 6.89 8.81
C PRO A 63 0.57 6.54 7.32
N THR A 64 0.81 5.27 7.02
CA THR A 64 0.97 4.78 5.64
C THR A 64 -0.32 4.92 4.83
N GLN A 65 -1.47 4.48 5.39
CA GLN A 65 -2.78 4.63 4.74
C GLN A 65 -3.11 6.10 4.44
N ARG A 66 -2.82 6.98 5.40
CA ARG A 66 -3.04 8.42 5.28
C ARG A 66 -2.21 9.04 4.17
N ALA A 67 -0.94 8.66 4.04
CA ALA A 67 -0.08 9.13 2.96
C ALA A 67 -0.64 8.74 1.57
N PHE A 68 -1.12 7.51 1.39
CA PHE A 68 -1.78 7.08 0.15
C PHE A 68 -3.06 7.89 -0.15
N ILE A 69 -3.83 8.27 0.90
CA ILE A 69 -5.02 9.11 0.77
C ILE A 69 -4.65 10.53 0.38
N GLU A 70 -3.73 11.18 1.10
CA GLU A 70 -3.33 12.57 0.86
C GLU A 70 -2.72 12.76 -0.53
N CYS A 71 -1.95 11.78 -0.99
CA CYS A 71 -1.34 11.82 -2.32
C CYS A 71 -2.27 11.37 -3.45
N GLN A 72 -3.54 11.05 -3.15
CA GLN A 72 -4.54 10.59 -4.12
C GLN A 72 -3.99 9.45 -5.01
N ALA A 73 -3.22 8.55 -4.40
CA ALA A 73 -2.55 7.46 -5.10
C ALA A 73 -3.54 6.40 -5.61
N ALA A 74 -4.77 6.35 -5.08
CA ALA A 74 -5.77 5.39 -5.54
C ALA A 74 -6.38 5.78 -6.90
N GLN A 75 -6.35 4.86 -7.87
CA GLN A 75 -7.20 4.94 -9.07
C GLN A 75 -8.48 4.10 -8.87
N CYS A 76 -8.47 2.82 -9.25
CA CYS A 76 -9.54 1.87 -8.89
C CYS A 76 -9.34 1.24 -7.51
N GLY A 77 -8.16 1.43 -6.90
CA GLY A 77 -7.80 0.93 -5.58
C GLY A 77 -7.50 -0.56 -5.48
N TYR A 78 -7.62 -1.36 -6.56
CA TYR A 78 -7.55 -2.83 -6.46
C TYR A 78 -6.25 -3.34 -5.84
N CYS A 79 -5.12 -2.88 -6.37
CA CYS A 79 -3.75 -3.19 -5.93
C CYS A 79 -3.31 -2.39 -4.69
N LEU A 80 -4.10 -1.40 -4.24
CA LEU A 80 -3.69 -0.45 -3.21
C LEU A 80 -3.43 -1.14 -1.86
N ASN A 81 -4.20 -2.18 -1.53
CA ASN A 81 -3.95 -3.00 -0.34
C ASN A 81 -2.51 -3.55 -0.37
N GLY A 82 -2.16 -4.24 -1.45
CA GLY A 82 -0.83 -4.79 -1.63
C GLY A 82 0.28 -3.74 -1.47
N MET A 83 0.11 -2.59 -2.13
CA MET A 83 1.08 -1.50 -2.11
C MET A 83 1.24 -0.90 -0.70
N ILE A 84 0.13 -0.61 -0.01
CA ILE A 84 0.16 -0.09 1.37
C ILE A 84 0.88 -1.06 2.30
N MET A 85 0.55 -2.35 2.23
CA MET A 85 1.15 -3.36 3.10
C MET A 85 2.65 -3.55 2.81
N THR A 86 3.07 -3.46 1.56
CA THR A 86 4.49 -3.50 1.18
C THR A 86 5.25 -2.27 1.66
N VAL A 87 4.68 -1.07 1.52
CA VAL A 87 5.32 0.16 2.02
C VAL A 87 5.41 0.14 3.55
N GLU A 88 4.36 -0.31 4.24
CA GLU A 88 4.38 -0.49 5.69
C GLU A 88 5.51 -1.46 6.12
N ALA A 89 5.69 -2.57 5.42
CA ALA A 89 6.79 -3.51 5.70
C ALA A 89 8.17 -2.89 5.46
N LEU A 90 8.31 -2.03 4.44
CA LEU A 90 9.54 -1.27 4.19
C LEU A 90 9.82 -0.27 5.32
N LEU A 91 8.82 0.50 5.74
CA LEU A 91 8.98 1.50 6.79
C LEU A 91 9.30 0.90 8.16
N ARG A 92 8.84 -0.32 8.44
CA ARG A 92 9.17 -1.05 9.68
C ARG A 92 10.64 -1.48 9.75
N ARG A 93 11.26 -1.82 8.61
CA ARG A 93 12.67 -2.24 8.55
C ARG A 93 13.63 -1.08 8.30
N ASP A 94 13.18 -0.08 7.56
CA ASP A 94 13.93 1.11 7.17
C ASP A 94 13.00 2.32 7.33
N PRO A 95 13.07 3.05 8.45
CA PRO A 95 12.20 4.20 8.71
C PRO A 95 12.41 5.39 7.76
N ALA A 96 13.50 5.40 6.97
CA ALA A 96 13.83 6.47 6.05
C ALA A 96 14.34 5.91 4.70
N PRO A 97 13.52 5.14 3.98
CA PRO A 97 13.96 4.46 2.78
C PRO A 97 14.16 5.47 1.64
N SER A 98 15.12 5.18 0.77
CA SER A 98 15.31 5.97 -0.44
C SER A 98 14.14 5.78 -1.41
N GLU A 99 13.95 6.74 -2.31
CA GLU A 99 12.90 6.65 -3.34
C GLU A 99 13.10 5.41 -4.20
N GLN A 100 14.37 5.10 -4.51
CA GLN A 100 14.73 3.92 -5.27
C GLN A 100 14.31 2.64 -4.54
N ALA A 101 14.56 2.53 -3.23
CA ALA A 101 14.13 1.36 -2.45
C ALA A 101 12.61 1.20 -2.46
N LEU A 102 11.86 2.30 -2.29
CA LEU A 102 10.40 2.29 -2.34
C LEU A 102 9.88 1.87 -3.71
N ARG A 103 10.45 2.42 -4.79
CA ARG A 103 10.09 2.03 -6.15
C ARG A 103 10.38 0.56 -6.41
N SER A 104 11.54 0.06 -6.03
CA SER A 104 11.92 -1.36 -6.18
C SER A 104 10.93 -2.30 -5.49
N GLU A 105 10.44 -1.96 -4.31
CA GLU A 105 9.40 -2.73 -3.62
C GLU A 105 8.05 -2.68 -4.34
N LEU A 106 7.64 -1.49 -4.81
CA LEU A 106 6.37 -1.30 -5.50
C LEU A 106 6.34 -1.89 -6.92
N HIS A 107 7.49 -2.05 -7.57
CA HIS A 107 7.61 -2.70 -8.89
C HIS A 107 7.09 -4.14 -8.90
N GLN A 108 6.99 -4.79 -7.73
CA GLN A 108 6.44 -6.13 -7.59
C GLN A 108 4.90 -6.18 -7.57
N HIS A 109 4.21 -5.03 -7.69
CA HIS A 109 2.76 -4.94 -7.68
C HIS A 109 2.21 -4.62 -9.07
N GLN A 110 1.28 -5.45 -9.54
CA GLN A 110 0.69 -5.27 -10.86
C GLN A 110 -0.54 -4.36 -10.78
N SER A 111 -0.51 -3.28 -11.56
CA SER A 111 -1.66 -2.37 -11.75
C SER A 111 -2.17 -2.45 -13.19
N ARG A 112 -3.47 -2.72 -13.35
CA ARG A 112 -4.12 -2.74 -14.67
C ARG A 112 -4.26 -1.34 -15.29
N ARG A 113 -4.30 -0.29 -14.47
CA ARG A 113 -4.50 1.10 -14.94
C ARG A 113 -3.19 1.89 -15.07
N GLY A 114 -2.05 1.19 -15.13
CA GLY A 114 -0.74 1.80 -15.19
C GLY A 114 -0.24 2.29 -13.81
N PRO A 115 0.89 3.01 -13.77
CA PRO A 115 1.48 3.49 -12.53
C PRO A 115 0.51 4.41 -11.79
N HIS A 116 0.51 4.39 -10.46
CA HIS A 116 -0.27 5.37 -9.73
C HIS A 116 0.46 6.71 -9.76
N ARG A 117 -0.29 7.75 -10.09
CA ARG A 117 0.24 9.12 -10.00
C ARG A 117 0.62 9.34 -8.54
N GLY A 118 1.91 9.55 -8.30
CA GLY A 118 2.41 9.78 -6.95
C GLY A 118 2.87 8.54 -6.18
N ASP A 119 3.02 7.34 -6.76
CA ASP A 119 3.59 6.16 -6.04
C ASP A 119 4.94 6.48 -5.39
N ALA A 120 5.86 7.11 -6.15
CA ALA A 120 7.14 7.60 -5.63
C ALA A 120 6.99 8.81 -4.66
N ARG A 121 5.79 9.40 -4.59
CA ARG A 121 5.45 10.50 -3.69
C ARG A 121 4.65 10.02 -2.48
N VAL A 122 4.32 8.74 -2.34
CA VAL A 122 3.71 8.22 -1.11
C VAL A 122 4.82 7.99 -0.08
N TYR A 123 5.38 9.09 0.40
CA TYR A 123 6.23 9.11 1.59
C TYR A 123 5.34 9.37 2.80
N PRO A 124 5.52 8.65 3.92
CA PRO A 124 4.88 9.02 5.16
C PRO A 124 5.29 10.45 5.53
N THR A 125 4.28 11.25 5.84
CA THR A 125 4.29 12.71 5.93
C THR A 125 5.13 13.28 7.06
N SER A 126 5.70 12.44 7.94
CA SER A 126 6.35 12.90 9.17
C SER A 126 7.71 13.58 8.97
N ARG A 127 8.33 13.49 7.78
CA ARG A 127 9.65 14.09 7.50
C ARG A 127 9.76 14.80 6.15
N ARG A 128 8.64 15.12 5.52
CA ARG A 128 8.66 15.78 4.22
C ARG A 128 8.96 17.27 4.38
N PRO A 129 9.84 17.84 3.53
CA PRO A 129 9.94 19.30 3.40
C PRO A 129 8.54 19.88 3.08
N PRO A 130 8.15 21.04 3.66
CA PRO A 130 6.82 21.63 3.45
C PRO A 130 6.48 21.89 1.97
N ASP A 131 7.50 22.12 1.14
CA ASP A 131 7.44 22.33 -0.31
C ASP A 131 7.23 21.04 -1.13
N GLN A 132 7.35 19.87 -0.50
CA GLN A 132 7.17 18.56 -1.13
C GLN A 132 5.95 17.80 -0.60
N GLN A 133 5.18 18.37 0.33
CA GLN A 133 3.85 17.87 0.68
C GLN A 133 3.11 17.61 -0.62
N CYS A 134 2.50 16.43 -0.79
CA CYS A 134 1.86 16.01 -2.03
C CYS A 134 1.02 17.14 -2.62
N HIS A 135 1.61 17.96 -3.49
CA HIS A 135 0.96 19.06 -4.15
C HIS A 135 0.04 18.37 -5.14
N VAL A 136 -1.21 18.20 -4.71
CA VAL A 136 -2.34 18.08 -5.59
C VAL A 136 -2.34 19.41 -6.34
N GLU A 137 -1.66 19.46 -7.49
CA GLU A 137 -2.01 20.45 -8.49
C GLU A 137 -3.48 20.17 -8.83
N ARG A 138 -4.38 20.86 -8.12
CA ARG A 138 -5.78 20.98 -8.51
C ARG A 138 -5.71 21.50 -9.93
N GLY A 139 -6.22 20.70 -10.87
CA GLY A 139 -6.01 20.91 -12.29
C GLY A 139 -6.08 22.38 -12.68
N ALA A 140 -4.95 22.93 -13.10
CA ALA A 140 -4.98 24.11 -13.94
C ALA A 140 -5.73 23.68 -15.21
N GLY A 141 -6.88 24.34 -15.43
CA GLY A 141 -7.68 24.17 -16.63
C GLY A 141 -6.78 24.23 -17.85
N ARG A 142 -6.95 23.27 -18.75
CA ARG A 142 -6.31 23.28 -20.05
C ARG A 142 -7.13 24.22 -20.94
N ASP A 143 -7.06 25.51 -20.65
CA ASP A 143 -7.51 26.54 -21.56
C ASP A 143 -6.36 26.93 -22.49
N THR A 144 -6.71 27.02 -23.76
CA THR A 144 -5.96 27.59 -24.89
C THR A 144 -4.77 26.80 -25.43
N GLN A 145 -5.02 26.03 -26.50
CA GLN A 145 -4.23 26.21 -27.71
C GLN A 145 -5.11 25.99 -28.94
N THR A 146 -5.47 27.11 -29.54
CA THR A 146 -5.92 27.32 -30.92
C THR A 146 -5.24 26.36 -31.91
N ARG A 147 -6.05 25.64 -32.69
CA ARG A 147 -5.62 25.04 -33.96
C ARG A 147 -5.93 26.03 -35.09
N PRO A 148 -4.95 26.43 -35.92
CA PRO A 148 -5.25 26.82 -37.29
C PRO A 148 -5.69 25.59 -38.11
#